data_AF-A0AAU4EMU9-F1
#
_entry.id   AF-A0AAU4EMU9-F1
#
_cell.length_a   1.000
_cell.length_b   1.000
_cell.length_c   1.000
_cell.angle_alpha   90.00
_cell.angle_beta   90.00
_cell.angle_gamma   90.00
#
_symmetry.space_group_name_H-M   'P 1'
#
loop_
_entity.id
_entity.type
_entity.pdbx_description
1 polymer ?
#
loop_
_entity_poly.entity_id
_entity_poly.type
_entity_poly.pdbx_seq_one_letter_code
_entity_poly.pdbx_strand_id
1 'polypeptide(L)'
;MRSAVRKFAVVAGVVAAGIVVAPAAHATTAAKPVPVCPGTELHKEGLPKPLKNQLGEQAGTLRLWYSSANGGTNCAKVTSDGNNPRSMSVSIRTETSATVTDSGPYSTYAGGVVLTGTNGHCIYLSGNLSLGNGTVNQFRASAGPVACG
;
A
#
# COMPACT_ATOMS: atom_id res chain seq x y z
N MET A 1 45.69 3.36 42.83
CA MET A 1 46.32 2.02 42.77
C MET A 1 46.29 1.54 41.34
N ARG A 2 47.49 1.28 40.79
CA ARG A 2 47.89 0.37 39.70
C ARG A 2 47.07 0.28 38.40
N SER A 3 47.73 0.76 37.34
CA SER A 3 47.51 0.57 35.92
C SER A 3 47.29 -0.89 35.49
N ALA A 4 46.53 -1.07 34.41
CA ALA A 4 46.77 -2.13 33.43
C ALA A 4 46.41 -1.63 32.01
N VAL A 5 47.43 -1.18 31.29
CA VAL A 5 47.42 -1.04 29.83
C VAL A 5 47.50 -2.44 29.24
N ARG A 6 46.64 -2.76 28.26
CA ARG A 6 46.89 -3.85 27.30
C ARG A 6 46.63 -3.32 25.89
N LYS A 7 47.73 -3.20 25.14
CA LYS A 7 47.78 -2.99 23.68
C LYS A 7 47.49 -4.33 22.97
N PHE A 8 47.53 -4.31 21.64
CA PHE A 8 47.39 -5.39 20.64
C PHE A 8 45.96 -5.56 20.12
N ALA A 9 45.66 -5.57 18.81
CA ALA A 9 46.47 -5.44 17.60
C ALA A 9 45.55 -4.96 16.45
N VAL A 10 46.08 -4.12 15.56
CA VAL A 10 45.46 -3.80 14.28
C VAL A 10 45.64 -5.01 13.36
N VAL A 11 44.55 -5.69 13.00
CA VAL A 11 44.53 -6.64 11.89
C VAL A 11 43.94 -5.92 10.68
N ALA A 12 44.84 -5.54 9.76
CA ALA A 12 44.48 -5.12 8.41
C ALA A 12 44.02 -6.37 7.63
N GLY A 13 42.71 -6.56 7.54
CA GLY A 13 42.09 -7.52 6.62
C GLY A 13 41.50 -6.75 5.44
N VAL A 14 42.06 -6.94 4.25
CA VAL A 14 41.47 -6.47 2.99
C VAL A 14 40.17 -7.24 2.78
N VAL A 15 39.03 -6.63 3.11
CA VAL A 15 37.72 -7.16 2.71
C VAL A 15 37.46 -6.66 1.30
N ALA A 16 37.51 -7.56 0.34
CA ALA A 16 37.04 -7.32 -1.02
C ALA A 16 35.62 -6.74 -0.93
N ALA A 17 35.45 -5.51 -1.39
CA ALA A 17 34.17 -4.81 -1.41
C ALA A 17 33.26 -5.44 -2.47
N GLY A 18 32.63 -6.57 -2.12
CA GLY A 18 31.44 -7.03 -2.80
C GLY A 18 30.36 -5.99 -2.54
N ILE A 19 30.08 -5.14 -3.53
CA ILE A 19 28.95 -4.21 -3.48
C ILE A 19 27.71 -5.10 -3.51
N VAL A 20 27.21 -5.48 -2.34
CA VAL A 20 25.87 -6.04 -2.19
C VAL A 20 24.95 -4.88 -2.55
N VAL A 21 24.41 -4.91 -3.77
CA VAL A 21 23.35 -3.99 -4.17
C VAL A 21 22.14 -4.37 -3.33
N ALA A 22 21.99 -3.73 -2.17
CA ALA A 22 20.80 -3.87 -1.35
C ALA A 22 19.60 -3.44 -2.22
N PRO A 23 18.51 -4.23 -2.27
CA PRO A 23 17.32 -3.79 -3.00
C PRO A 23 16.90 -2.43 -2.46
N ALA A 24 16.70 -1.48 -3.38
CA ALA A 24 16.26 -0.14 -3.01
C ALA A 24 15.00 -0.25 -2.16
N ALA A 25 15.07 0.20 -0.90
CA ALA A 25 13.91 0.29 -0.06
C ALA A 25 13.00 1.39 -0.63
N HIS A 26 11.91 1.00 -1.29
CA HIS A 26 10.91 1.95 -1.75
C HIS A 26 10.21 2.55 -0.52
N ALA A 27 10.28 3.87 -0.37
CA ALA A 27 9.62 4.57 0.72
C ALA A 27 8.10 4.36 0.64
N THR A 28 7.47 4.10 1.79
CA THR A 28 6.01 4.16 1.93
C THR A 28 5.65 5.55 2.44
N THR A 29 4.74 6.23 1.76
CA THR A 29 4.28 7.55 2.15
C THR A 29 2.87 7.44 2.71
N ALA A 30 2.65 7.97 3.92
CA ALA A 30 1.32 8.14 4.46
C ALA A 30 0.56 9.12 3.56
N ALA A 31 -0.61 8.73 3.09
CA ALA A 31 -1.44 9.56 2.25
C ALA A 31 -2.05 10.71 3.06
N LYS A 32 -2.44 11.77 2.36
CA LYS A 32 -3.45 12.73 2.85
C LYS A 32 -4.76 12.44 2.12
N PRO A 33 -5.66 11.63 2.71
CA PRO A 33 -6.90 11.22 2.06
C PRO A 33 -7.77 12.39 1.58
N VAL A 34 -8.35 12.26 0.39
CA VAL A 34 -9.40 13.16 -0.10
C VAL A 34 -10.80 12.60 0.18
N PRO A 35 -11.79 13.44 0.54
CA PRO A 35 -13.14 12.96 0.83
C PRO A 35 -13.83 12.40 -0.43
N VAL A 36 -13.56 12.98 -1.60
CA VAL A 36 -14.12 12.55 -2.90
C VAL A 36 -12.95 12.22 -3.83
N CYS A 37 -12.95 11.00 -4.37
CA CYS A 37 -11.98 10.63 -5.40
C CYS A 37 -12.31 11.36 -6.70
N PRO A 38 -11.34 12.01 -7.36
CA PRO A 38 -11.57 12.66 -8.64
C PRO A 38 -11.84 11.63 -9.75
N GLY A 39 -12.65 12.02 -10.73
CA GLY A 39 -12.89 11.24 -11.95
C GLY A 39 -13.98 10.19 -11.81
N THR A 40 -13.89 9.15 -12.64
CA THR A 40 -14.91 8.11 -12.79
C THR A 40 -14.45 6.81 -12.15
N GLU A 41 -15.35 6.12 -11.44
CA GLU A 41 -15.06 4.80 -10.88
C GLU A 41 -14.86 3.76 -11.99
N LEU A 42 -13.76 3.01 -11.91
CA LEU A 42 -13.43 1.96 -12.84
C LEU A 42 -14.19 0.67 -12.50
N HIS A 43 -14.95 0.18 -13.48
CA HIS A 43 -15.77 -1.05 -13.39
C HIS A 43 -15.25 -2.15 -14.34
N LYS A 44 -13.93 -2.20 -14.52
CA LYS A 44 -13.23 -3.14 -15.41
C LYS A 44 -12.02 -3.73 -14.69
N GLU A 45 -11.37 -4.71 -15.31
CA GLU A 45 -10.11 -5.29 -14.82
C GLU A 45 -10.22 -5.88 -13.39
N GLY A 46 -11.40 -6.43 -13.07
CA GLY A 46 -11.68 -7.04 -11.77
C GLY A 46 -11.98 -6.05 -10.65
N LEU A 47 -12.29 -4.79 -11.00
CA LEU A 47 -12.77 -3.76 -10.08
C LEU A 47 -14.25 -3.42 -10.34
N PRO A 48 -14.99 -3.00 -9.29
CA PRO A 48 -14.62 -3.02 -7.88
C PRO A 48 -14.44 -4.46 -7.35
N LYS A 49 -13.49 -4.67 -6.42
CA LYS A 49 -13.07 -6.01 -5.98
C LYS A 49 -13.48 -6.29 -4.54
N PRO A 50 -14.24 -7.36 -4.24
CA PRO A 50 -14.62 -7.68 -2.87
C PRO A 50 -13.40 -8.10 -2.04
N LEU A 51 -13.29 -7.59 -0.81
CA LEU A 51 -12.32 -8.05 0.17
C LEU A 51 -12.84 -9.34 0.79
N LYS A 52 -12.12 -10.44 0.56
CA LYS A 52 -12.51 -11.76 1.04
C LYS A 52 -11.56 -12.27 2.12
N ASN A 53 -12.08 -13.04 3.07
CA ASN A 53 -11.28 -13.80 4.03
C ASN A 53 -10.96 -15.21 3.48
N GLN A 54 -10.31 -16.04 4.30
CA GLN A 54 -9.95 -17.41 3.94
C GLN A 54 -11.14 -18.34 3.73
N LEU A 55 -12.32 -17.99 4.25
CA LEU A 55 -13.56 -18.73 4.09
C LEU A 55 -14.37 -18.26 2.87
N GLY A 56 -13.89 -17.23 2.16
CA GLY A 56 -14.58 -16.63 1.02
C GLY A 56 -15.67 -15.61 1.38
N GLU A 57 -15.86 -15.32 2.66
CA GLU A 57 -16.78 -14.30 3.15
C GLU A 57 -16.27 -12.90 2.78
N GLN A 58 -17.19 -11.95 2.60
CA GLN A 58 -16.89 -10.57 2.24
C GLN A 58 -17.23 -9.61 3.39
N ALA A 59 -16.42 -8.58 3.59
CA ALA A 59 -16.68 -7.52 4.58
C ALA A 59 -16.47 -6.09 4.04
N GLY A 60 -16.11 -5.97 2.77
CA GLY A 60 -15.86 -4.68 2.13
C GLY A 60 -15.47 -4.81 0.66
N THR A 61 -15.22 -3.67 0.02
CA THR A 61 -14.91 -3.59 -1.41
C THR A 61 -13.77 -2.61 -1.69
N LEU A 62 -12.78 -3.03 -2.48
CA LEU A 62 -11.68 -2.24 -3.02
C LEU A 62 -12.13 -1.58 -4.34
N ARG A 63 -11.97 -0.26 -4.43
CA ARG A 63 -12.47 0.57 -5.52
C ARG A 63 -11.38 1.50 -6.05
N LEU A 64 -11.42 1.79 -7.35
CA LEU A 64 -10.47 2.67 -8.04
C LEU A 64 -11.24 3.68 -8.89
N TRP A 65 -10.80 4.92 -8.86
CA TRP A 65 -11.26 6.01 -9.73
C TRP A 65 -10.10 6.51 -10.58
N TYR A 66 -10.42 6.96 -11.78
CA TYR A 66 -9.45 7.55 -12.70
C TYR A 66 -9.95 8.88 -13.27
N SER A 67 -9.04 9.85 -13.37
CA SER A 67 -9.20 11.12 -14.07
C SER A 67 -8.00 11.36 -14.97
N SER A 68 -8.20 11.94 -16.16
CA SER A 68 -7.10 12.31 -17.07
C SER A 68 -6.29 13.54 -16.61
N ALA A 69 -6.74 14.25 -15.57
CA ALA A 69 -6.05 15.43 -15.04
C ALA A 69 -4.64 15.10 -14.51
N ASN A 70 -3.74 16.09 -14.55
CA ASN A 70 -2.37 16.01 -14.01
C ASN A 70 -1.55 14.83 -14.56
N GLY A 71 -1.69 14.53 -15.86
CA GLY A 71 -1.01 13.40 -16.49
C GLY A 71 -1.52 12.05 -15.99
N GLY A 72 -2.81 11.96 -15.66
CA GLY A 72 -3.44 10.77 -15.10
C GLY A 72 -3.43 10.79 -13.59
N THR A 73 -4.62 10.77 -13.00
CA THR A 73 -4.84 10.75 -11.56
C THR A 73 -5.67 9.53 -11.21
N ASN A 74 -5.08 8.61 -10.44
CA ASN A 74 -5.77 7.46 -9.86
C ASN A 74 -6.07 7.71 -8.38
N CYS A 75 -7.23 7.28 -7.92
CA CYS A 75 -7.62 7.39 -6.51
C CYS A 75 -8.24 6.10 -6.02
N ALA A 76 -7.83 5.59 -4.85
CA ALA A 76 -8.31 4.31 -4.34
C ALA A 76 -9.00 4.44 -2.97
N LYS A 77 -9.99 3.57 -2.74
CA LYS A 77 -10.68 3.41 -1.46
C LYS A 77 -10.95 1.95 -1.16
N VAL A 78 -10.97 1.62 0.13
CA VAL A 78 -11.60 0.41 0.67
C VAL A 78 -12.85 0.85 1.41
N THR A 79 -14.00 0.30 1.02
CA THR A 79 -15.30 0.54 1.66
C THR A 79 -15.68 -0.64 2.55
N SER A 80 -16.36 -0.38 3.66
CA SER A 80 -16.91 -1.43 4.53
C SER A 80 -18.37 -1.72 4.23
N ASP A 81 -18.76 -2.98 4.44
CA ASP A 81 -20.17 -3.39 4.39
C ASP A 81 -20.90 -3.16 5.74
N GLY A 82 -20.19 -2.71 6.79
CA GLY A 82 -20.78 -2.37 8.09
C GLY A 82 -20.36 -1.00 8.60
N ASN A 83 -21.04 -0.47 9.62
CA ASN A 83 -20.86 0.91 10.09
C ASN A 83 -19.98 1.06 11.34
N ASN A 84 -19.50 -0.05 11.91
CA ASN A 84 -18.66 -0.01 13.11
C ASN A 84 -17.20 0.28 12.75
N PRO A 85 -16.46 1.07 13.57
CA PRO A 85 -15.03 1.29 13.38
C PRO A 85 -14.26 -0.04 13.32
N ARG A 86 -13.47 -0.20 12.25
CA ARG A 86 -12.67 -1.40 11.96
C ARG A 86 -11.31 -0.97 11.43
N SER A 87 -10.29 -1.79 11.64
CA SER A 87 -8.97 -1.50 11.08
C SER A 87 -8.99 -1.74 9.58
N MET A 88 -8.80 -0.67 8.80
CA MET A 88 -8.81 -0.72 7.35
C MET A 88 -7.54 -0.09 6.80
N SER A 89 -7.10 -0.56 5.64
CA SER A 89 -6.03 0.08 4.90
C SER A 89 -6.24 -0.04 3.40
N VAL A 90 -5.79 0.97 2.67
CA VAL A 90 -5.68 0.93 1.21
C VAL A 90 -4.33 1.47 0.79
N SER A 91 -3.73 0.82 -0.20
CA SER A 91 -2.45 1.23 -0.78
C SER A 91 -2.57 1.29 -2.30
N ILE A 92 -1.93 2.29 -2.89
CA ILE A 92 -1.80 2.48 -4.34
C ILE A 92 -0.35 2.76 -4.71
N ARG A 93 0.11 2.18 -5.82
CA ARG A 93 1.42 2.46 -6.42
C ARG A 93 1.43 2.18 -7.92
N THR A 94 2.43 2.71 -8.62
CA THR A 94 2.88 2.20 -9.92
C THR A 94 4.06 1.24 -9.74
N GLU A 95 4.65 0.78 -10.84
CA GLU A 95 5.92 0.03 -10.82
C GLU A 95 7.09 0.87 -10.28
N THR A 96 7.06 2.19 -10.53
CA THR A 96 8.18 3.11 -10.25
C THR A 96 7.90 4.06 -9.09
N SER A 97 6.65 4.20 -8.65
CA SER A 97 6.29 5.12 -7.57
C SER A 97 6.55 4.54 -6.18
N ALA A 98 6.73 5.43 -5.21
CA ALA A 98 6.52 5.10 -3.80
C ALA A 98 5.09 4.58 -3.58
N THR A 99 4.92 3.73 -2.56
CA THR A 99 3.59 3.26 -2.19
C THR A 99 2.90 4.31 -1.33
N VAL A 100 1.72 4.75 -1.76
CA VAL A 100 0.88 5.70 -1.03
C VAL A 100 -0.17 4.91 -0.27
N THR A 101 -0.22 5.05 1.05
CA THR A 101 -1.09 4.24 1.91
C THR A 101 -1.89 5.11 2.88
N ASP A 102 -3.15 4.75 3.08
CA ASP A 102 -3.97 5.23 4.18
C ASP A 102 -4.38 4.03 5.04
N SER A 103 -4.24 4.15 6.35
CA SER A 103 -4.57 3.08 7.30
C SER A 103 -5.02 3.63 8.64
N GLY A 104 -5.98 2.96 9.27
CA GLY A 104 -6.53 3.40 10.54
C GLY A 104 -7.87 2.74 10.89
N PRO A 105 -8.43 3.11 12.06
CA PRO A 105 -9.79 2.73 12.42
C PRO A 105 -10.79 3.60 11.66
N TYR A 106 -11.55 2.97 10.76
CA TYR A 106 -12.55 3.64 9.92
C TYR A 106 -13.90 2.94 10.04
N SER A 107 -14.99 3.72 10.03
CA SER A 107 -16.37 3.20 10.07
C SER A 107 -16.91 2.88 8.68
N THR A 108 -16.65 3.74 7.70
CA THR A 108 -17.23 3.65 6.36
C THR A 108 -16.20 3.27 5.29
N TYR A 109 -15.04 3.91 5.29
CA TYR A 109 -14.00 3.65 4.32
C TYR A 109 -12.61 4.09 4.80
N ALA A 110 -11.57 3.39 4.34
CA ALA A 110 -10.20 3.91 4.27
C ALA A 110 -9.92 4.38 2.85
N GLY A 111 -9.12 5.43 2.70
CA GLY A 111 -8.68 5.92 1.39
C GLY A 111 -9.26 7.24 0.96
N GLY A 112 -9.26 7.47 -0.35
CA GLY A 112 -9.02 8.80 -0.90
C GLY A 112 -7.52 9.00 -1.14
N VAL A 113 -6.77 7.90 -1.29
CA VAL A 113 -5.34 7.95 -1.61
C VAL A 113 -5.19 8.26 -3.09
N VAL A 114 -4.53 9.37 -3.41
CA VAL A 114 -4.40 9.89 -4.76
C VAL A 114 -2.98 9.71 -5.25
N LEU A 115 -2.83 9.24 -6.49
CA LEU A 115 -1.58 9.13 -7.21
C LEU A 115 -1.72 9.79 -8.58
N THR A 116 -0.94 10.85 -8.83
CA THR A 116 -0.92 11.62 -10.08
C THR A 116 0.25 11.20 -10.98
N GLY A 117 0.26 11.65 -12.24
CA GLY A 117 1.32 11.29 -13.19
C GLY A 117 1.33 9.80 -13.53
N THR A 118 0.14 9.21 -13.66
CA THR A 118 -0.05 7.76 -13.82
C THR A 118 -0.36 7.32 -15.25
N ASN A 119 -0.53 8.24 -16.19
CA ASN A 119 -0.72 7.89 -17.61
C ASN A 119 0.49 7.10 -18.13
N GLY A 120 0.22 6.04 -18.90
CA GLY A 120 1.25 5.14 -19.42
C GLY A 120 1.88 4.23 -18.35
N HIS A 121 1.34 4.21 -17.13
CA HIS A 121 1.81 3.36 -16.04
C HIS A 121 0.70 2.45 -15.52
N CYS A 122 1.03 1.19 -15.26
CA CYS A 122 0.12 0.27 -14.60
C CYS A 122 -0.01 0.59 -13.11
N ILE A 123 -1.23 0.47 -12.60
CA ILE A 123 -1.56 0.67 -11.19
C ILE A 123 -1.63 -0.67 -10.47
N TYR A 124 -1.13 -0.67 -9.24
CA TYR A 124 -1.25 -1.75 -8.28
C TYR A 124 -1.93 -1.24 -7.03
N LEU A 125 -2.92 -2.00 -6.59
CA LEU A 125 -3.79 -1.70 -5.46
C LEU A 125 -3.77 -2.86 -4.49
N SER A 126 -3.80 -2.54 -3.21
CA SER A 126 -4.13 -3.50 -2.16
C SER A 126 -5.06 -2.86 -1.14
N GLY A 127 -5.93 -3.69 -0.59
CA GLY A 127 -6.89 -3.32 0.43
C GLY A 127 -6.94 -4.39 1.51
N ASN A 128 -7.08 -3.94 2.76
CA ASN A 128 -7.25 -4.81 3.91
C ASN A 128 -8.36 -4.26 4.82
N LEU A 129 -9.11 -5.16 5.42
CA LEU A 129 -10.09 -4.87 6.45
C LEU A 129 -9.99 -5.97 7.51
N SER A 130 -9.87 -5.57 8.77
CA SER A 130 -9.76 -6.46 9.93
C SER A 130 -10.95 -6.25 10.86
N LEU A 131 -11.68 -7.34 11.13
CA LEU A 131 -12.78 -7.37 12.12
C LEU A 131 -12.29 -7.71 13.54
N GLY A 132 -11.00 -8.01 13.71
CA GLY A 132 -10.42 -8.43 14.98
C GLY A 132 -9.21 -9.33 14.80
N ASN A 133 -8.88 -10.10 15.83
CA ASN A 133 -7.74 -11.01 15.82
C ASN A 133 -8.05 -12.29 15.04
N GLY A 134 -7.03 -12.90 14.44
CA GLY A 134 -7.14 -14.18 13.73
C GLY A 134 -7.36 -14.02 12.22
N THR A 135 -6.90 -15.00 11.45
CA THR A 135 -6.82 -14.92 9.98
C THR A 135 -8.18 -14.90 9.30
N VAL A 136 -9.20 -15.55 9.89
CA VAL A 136 -10.59 -15.51 9.39
C VAL A 136 -11.20 -14.11 9.48
N ASN A 137 -10.68 -13.26 10.37
CA ASN A 137 -11.11 -11.87 10.51
C ASN A 137 -10.35 -10.89 9.59
N GLN A 138 -9.44 -11.40 8.77
CA GLN A 138 -8.66 -10.61 7.81
C GLN A 138 -9.26 -10.74 6.41
N PHE A 139 -9.77 -9.64 5.88
CA PHE A 139 -10.37 -9.55 4.56
C PHE A 139 -9.43 -8.76 3.66
N ARG A 140 -9.06 -9.35 2.51
CA ARG A 140 -8.04 -8.77 1.63
C ARG A 140 -8.49 -8.79 0.18
N ALA A 141 -8.05 -7.79 -0.56
CA ALA A 141 -8.14 -7.75 -2.00
C ALA A 141 -6.91 -7.04 -2.56
N SER A 142 -6.44 -7.50 -3.71
CA SER A 142 -5.42 -6.80 -4.49
C SER A 142 -5.83 -6.80 -5.95
N ALA A 143 -5.54 -5.72 -6.65
CA ALA A 143 -5.78 -5.58 -8.08
C ALA A 143 -4.53 -4.94 -8.71
N GLY A 144 -4.08 -5.46 -9.85
CA GLY A 144 -2.87 -5.00 -10.50
C GLY A 144 -2.22 -6.10 -11.33
N PRO A 145 -1.65 -5.78 -12.51
CA PRO A 145 -1.67 -4.47 -13.16
C PRO A 145 -3.09 -4.10 -13.67
N VAL A 146 -3.54 -2.88 -13.37
CA VAL A 146 -4.82 -2.30 -13.86
C VAL A 146 -4.58 -0.88 -14.35
N ALA A 147 -5.50 -0.34 -15.16
CA ALA A 147 -5.43 1.00 -15.74
C ALA A 147 -4.11 1.28 -16.48
N CYS A 148 -3.59 0.28 -17.21
CA CYS A 148 -2.40 0.41 -18.03
C CYS A 148 -2.74 1.15 -19.33
N GLY A 149 -2.53 2.47 -19.38
CA GLY A 149 -2.83 3.29 -20.55
C GLY A 149 -2.40 4.74 -20.39
#